data_AF-A0A2N7R112-F1
#
_entry.id   AF-A0A2N7R112-F1
#
_cell.length_a   1.000
_cell.length_b   1.000
_cell.length_c   1.000
_cell.angle_alpha   90.00
_cell.angle_beta   90.00
_cell.angle_gamma   90.00
#
_symmetry.space_group_name_H-M   'P 1'
#
loop_
_entity.id
_entity.type
_entity.pdbx_description
1 polymer ?
#
loop_
_entity_poly.entity_id
_entity_poly.type
_entity_poly.pdbx_seq_one_letter_code
_entity_poly.pdbx_strand_id
1 'polypeptide(L)'
;MGEFDVADDVVKSFIADSEACVILDVIKETEAALALDLAEEDIRDFLLTEMGCSYCYWHEWQDGITWLKHVLVILQTSKNNI
;
A
#
# COMPACT_ATOMS: atom_id res chain seq x y z
N MET A 1 3.64 6.38 -20.56
CA MET A 1 4.45 6.09 -19.37
C MET A 1 3.42 5.97 -18.26
N GLY A 2 3.05 4.75 -17.89
CA GLY A 2 1.86 4.48 -17.09
C GLY A 2 2.06 4.89 -15.63
N GLU A 3 1.04 5.49 -15.03
CA GLU A 3 1.04 5.96 -13.64
C GLU A 3 1.32 4.81 -12.65
N PHE A 4 0.96 3.57 -13.01
CA PHE A 4 1.37 2.31 -12.37
C PHE A 4 2.86 2.22 -12.03
N ASP A 5 3.74 2.59 -12.96
CA ASP A 5 5.19 2.46 -12.78
C ASP A 5 5.68 3.43 -11.70
N VAL A 6 5.00 4.57 -11.54
CA VAL A 6 5.34 5.61 -10.57
C VAL A 6 4.86 5.23 -9.16
N ALA A 7 3.65 4.67 -9.02
CA ALA A 7 3.14 4.27 -7.71
C ALA A 7 3.97 3.14 -7.09
N ASP A 8 4.30 2.12 -7.88
CA ASP A 8 5.19 1.03 -7.46
C ASP A 8 6.61 1.53 -7.15
N ASP A 9 7.15 2.48 -7.93
CA ASP A 9 8.47 3.06 -7.71
C ASP A 9 8.53 3.89 -6.41
N VAL A 10 7.47 4.64 -6.08
CA VAL A 10 7.36 5.35 -4.79
C VAL A 10 7.35 4.37 -3.62
N VAL A 11 6.63 3.25 -3.71
CA VAL A 11 6.65 2.21 -2.67
C VAL A 11 8.03 1.58 -2.54
N LYS A 12 8.71 1.28 -3.66
CA LYS A 12 10.08 0.75 -3.65
C LYS A 12 11.09 1.74 -3.10
N SER A 13 10.97 3.02 -3.41
CA SER A 13 11.81 4.08 -2.88
C SER A 13 11.60 4.23 -1.37
N PHE A 14 10.35 4.16 -0.89
CA PHE A 14 10.05 4.17 0.54
C PHE A 14 10.71 2.98 1.25
N ILE A 15 10.64 1.78 0.68
CA ILE A 15 11.29 0.58 1.21
C ILE A 15 12.82 0.73 1.25
N ALA A 16 13.42 1.35 0.22
CA ALA A 16 14.86 1.55 0.16
C ALA A 16 15.36 2.61 1.15
N ASP A 17 14.54 3.61 1.46
CA ASP A 17 14.84 4.69 2.40
C ASP A 17 14.51 4.33 3.86
N SER A 18 13.53 3.45 4.06
CA SER A 18 13.01 3.08 5.38
C SER A 18 13.75 1.92 6.03
N GLU A 19 13.76 1.91 7.36
CA GLU A 19 14.29 0.80 8.14
C GLU A 19 13.36 -0.42 8.10
N ALA A 20 13.96 -1.62 8.21
CA ALA A 20 13.21 -2.87 8.25
C ALA A 20 12.13 -2.92 9.35
N CYS A 21 12.36 -2.24 10.49
CA CYS A 21 11.36 -2.16 11.56
C CYS A 21 10.12 -1.36 11.14
N VAL A 22 10.31 -0.26 10.41
CA VAL A 22 9.21 0.56 9.88
C VAL A 22 8.42 -0.22 8.84
N ILE A 23 9.13 -0.89 7.91
CA ILE A 23 8.50 -1.72 6.89
C ILE A 23 7.66 -2.84 7.53
N LEU A 24 8.17 -3.47 8.60
CA LEU A 24 7.44 -4.50 9.34
C LEU A 24 6.19 -3.96 10.04
N ASP A 25 6.22 -2.73 10.56
CA ASP A 25 5.05 -2.10 11.16
C ASP A 25 3.98 -1.82 10.10
N VAL A 26 4.38 -1.19 8.98
CA VAL A 26 3.48 -0.92 7.85
C VAL A 26 2.86 -2.21 7.29
N ILE A 27 3.63 -3.30 7.19
CA ILE A 27 3.10 -4.63 6.80
C ILE A 27 2.00 -5.07 7.77
N LYS A 28 2.24 -5.01 9.08
CA LYS A 28 1.25 -5.43 10.09
C LYS A 28 0.02 -4.54 10.08
N GLU A 29 0.19 -3.24 9.93
CA GLU A 29 -0.92 -2.29 9.82
C GLU A 29 -1.77 -2.57 8.57
N THR A 30 -1.11 -2.85 7.44
CA THR A 30 -1.79 -3.21 6.19
C THR A 30 -2.51 -4.56 6.30
N GLU A 31 -1.89 -5.57 6.93
CA GLU A 31 -2.53 -6.86 7.19
C GLU A 31 -3.72 -6.73 8.15
N ALA A 32 -3.60 -5.89 9.19
CA ALA A 32 -4.68 -5.60 10.12
C ALA A 32 -5.84 -4.89 9.40
N ALA A 33 -5.55 -3.89 8.55
CA ALA A 33 -6.56 -3.19 7.75
C ALA A 33 -7.28 -4.14 6.79
N LEU A 34 -6.55 -5.06 6.15
CA LEU A 34 -7.13 -6.11 5.31
C LEU A 34 -7.97 -7.13 6.12
N ALA A 35 -7.60 -7.41 7.37
CA ALA A 35 -8.33 -8.32 8.25
C ALA A 35 -9.62 -7.71 8.82
N LEU A 36 -9.74 -6.38 8.82
CA LEU A 36 -10.94 -5.67 9.27
C LEU A 36 -12.11 -5.75 8.26
N ASP A 37 -11.89 -6.34 7.08
CA ASP A 37 -12.88 -6.49 5.99
C ASP A 37 -13.62 -5.16 5.72
N LEU A 38 -12.86 -4.07 5.70
CA LEU A 38 -13.38 -2.72 5.51
C LEU A 38 -14.06 -2.62 4.15
N ALA A 39 -15.18 -1.89 4.09
CA ALA A 39 -15.81 -1.58 2.83
C ALA A 39 -14.89 -0.72 1.96
N GLU A 40 -15.08 -0.77 0.63
CA GLU A 40 -14.28 0.03 -0.30
C GLU A 40 -14.31 1.53 0.04
N GLU A 41 -15.48 2.03 0.45
CA GLU A 41 -15.66 3.43 0.83
C GLU A 41 -14.84 3.82 2.06
N ASP A 42 -14.77 2.94 3.08
CA ASP A 42 -13.95 3.15 4.27
C ASP A 42 -12.46 3.12 3.93
N ILE A 43 -12.03 2.20 3.06
CA ILE A 43 -10.63 2.12 2.60
C ILE A 43 -10.28 3.39 1.83
N ARG A 44 -11.20 3.86 0.99
CA ARG A 44 -11.00 5.08 0.21
C ARG A 44 -10.88 6.30 1.11
N ASP A 45 -11.79 6.43 2.07
CA ASP A 45 -11.76 7.54 3.01
C ASP A 45 -10.50 7.48 3.88
N PHE A 46 -10.12 6.32 4.39
CA PHE A 46 -8.87 6.12 5.14
C PHE A 46 -7.65 6.55 4.32
N LEU A 47 -7.57 6.14 3.05
CA LEU A 47 -6.43 6.47 2.21
C LEU A 47 -6.38 7.96 1.85
N LEU A 48 -7.51 8.58 1.54
CA LEU A 48 -7.57 9.99 1.16
C LEU A 48 -7.45 10.93 2.36
N THR A 49 -8.11 10.60 3.46
CA THR A 49 -8.29 11.47 4.63
C THR A 49 -7.23 11.22 5.68
N GLU A 50 -7.03 9.97 6.11
CA GLU A 50 -6.09 9.66 7.19
C GLU A 50 -4.64 9.63 6.68
N MET A 51 -4.41 8.94 5.55
CA MET A 51 -3.07 8.80 4.96
C MET A 51 -2.69 9.98 4.05
N GLY A 52 -3.65 10.84 3.67
CA GLY A 52 -3.40 11.95 2.74
C GLY A 52 -2.94 11.49 1.34
N CYS A 53 -3.29 10.26 0.96
CA CYS A 53 -2.82 9.64 -0.27
C CYS A 53 -3.40 10.40 -1.47
N SER A 54 -2.53 11.05 -2.23
CA SER A 54 -2.92 11.76 -3.46
C SER A 54 -3.02 10.83 -4.68
N TYR A 55 -2.87 9.53 -4.47
CA TYR A 55 -2.90 8.52 -5.53
C TYR A 55 -4.33 7.96 -5.71
N CYS A 56 -4.89 8.19 -6.89
CA CYS A 56 -6.23 7.74 -7.27
C CYS A 56 -6.21 6.26 -7.72
N TYR A 57 -5.98 5.33 -6.79
CA TYR A 57 -5.87 3.90 -7.10
C TYR A 57 -7.09 3.33 -7.85
N TRP A 58 -8.27 3.94 -7.71
CA TRP A 58 -9.51 3.52 -8.38
C TRP A 58 -9.51 3.67 -9.92
N HIS A 59 -8.53 4.36 -10.51
CA HIS A 59 -8.33 4.36 -11.96
C HIS A 59 -7.62 3.11 -12.48
N GLU A 60 -6.87 2.46 -11.60
CA GLU A 60 -5.86 1.46 -11.94
C GLU A 60 -6.18 0.09 -11.32
N TRP A 61 -6.93 0.09 -10.21
CA TRP A 61 -7.32 -1.07 -9.45
C TRP A 61 -8.83 -1.14 -9.28
N GLN A 62 -9.35 -2.37 -9.31
CA GLN A 62 -10.78 -2.61 -9.23
C GLN A 62 -11.38 -2.20 -7.89
N ASP A 63 -10.64 -2.42 -6.80
CA ASP A 63 -11.06 -2.12 -5.43
C ASP A 63 -9.82 -1.81 -4.57
N GLY A 64 -10.00 -1.04 -3.49
CA GLY A 64 -8.91 -0.66 -2.57
C GLY A 64 -8.23 -1.85 -1.90
N ILE A 65 -8.98 -2.94 -1.64
CA ILE A 65 -8.44 -4.21 -1.11
C ILE A 65 -7.41 -4.81 -2.06
N THR A 66 -7.68 -4.81 -3.37
CA THR A 66 -6.79 -5.39 -4.37
C THR A 66 -5.50 -4.60 -4.47
N TRP A 67 -5.61 -3.26 -4.41
CA TRP A 67 -4.44 -2.38 -4.36
C TRP A 67 -3.62 -2.57 -3.08
N LEU A 68 -4.25 -2.61 -1.90
CA LEU A 68 -3.56 -2.85 -0.62
C LEU A 68 -2.84 -4.20 -0.60
N LYS A 69 -3.45 -5.26 -1.17
CA LYS A 69 -2.79 -6.56 -1.33
C LYS A 69 -1.56 -6.48 -2.22
N HIS A 70 -1.62 -5.70 -3.31
CA HIS A 70 -0.46 -5.48 -4.18
C HIS A 70 0.67 -4.77 -3.44
N VAL A 71 0.37 -3.67 -2.73
CA VAL A 71 1.35 -2.96 -1.90
C VAL A 71 1.96 -3.89 -0.84
N LEU A 72 1.13 -4.69 -0.18
CA LEU A 72 1.58 -5.68 0.81
C LEU A 72 2.57 -6.70 0.20
N VAL A 73 2.29 -7.19 -1.01
CA VAL A 73 3.21 -8.11 -1.71
C VAL A 73 4.55 -7.44 -1.99
N ILE A 74 4.57 -6.17 -2.43
CA ILE A 74 5.82 -5.43 -2.67
C ILE A 74 6.63 -5.31 -1.38
N LEU A 75 5.97 -4.96 -0.27
CA LEU A 75 6.59 -4.83 1.05
C LEU A 75 7.16 -6.19 1.53
N GLN A 76 6.42 -7.28 1.36
CA GLN A 76 6.83 -8.63 1.76
C GLN A 76 7.94 -9.20 0.87
N THR A 77 7.91 -8.94 -0.44
CA THR A 77 8.98 -9.32 -1.37
C THR A 77 10.29 -8.64 -0.97
N SER A 78 10.23 -7.39 -0.53
CA SER A 78 11.41 -6.65 -0.06
C SER A 78 11.95 -7.24 1.24
N LYS A 79 11.08 -7.61 2.18
CA LYS A 79 11.46 -8.35 3.40
C LYS A 79 12.21 -9.65 3.08
N ASN A 80 11.79 -10.42 2.08
CA ASN A 80 12.46 -11.69 1.72
C ASN A 80 13.85 -11.51 1.10
N ASN A 81 14.24 -10.28 0.74
CA ASN A 81 15.54 -9.94 0.17
C ASN A 81 16.48 -9.24 1.17
N ILE A 82 16.07 -9.06 2.44
CA ILE A 82 16.86 -8.51 3.55
C ILE A 82 17.25 -9.65 4.50
#